data_AF-A0A1D6F9P5-F1
#
_entry.id   AF-A0A1D6F9P5-F1
#
_cell.length_a   1.000
_cell.length_b   1.000
_cell.length_c   1.000
_cell.angle_alpha   90.00
_cell.angle_beta   90.00
_cell.angle_gamma   90.00
#
_symmetry.space_group_name_H-M   'P 1'
#
loop_
_entity.id
_entity.type
_entity.pdbx_description
1 polymer ?
#
loop_
_entity_poly.entity_id
_entity_poly.type
_entity_poly.pdbx_seq_one_letter_code
_entity_poly.pdbx_strand_id
1 'polypeptide(L)'
;MNNLLTDSFELPRRDSSRDADIEMGMHQADASDNLKDFLKKVDTIESLIAKLTNLLNKLQTANEESKAVTKASSMKAIKQRMEKDIDEVGKIARQAKTKVDELEKDNLSNRQKPGCGKGSAVDRSREQTTGAVKKKLKERMDDFQTLREAIRQEYREVVERRVFTVTGNRPDEETIDDLIETGKSEQIFKDAIQHQGRGQILDTVAEIQERHDAVRDLERKLLELQQIFMDMAVLVEAQGDMINNIETHQA
;
A
#
# COMPACT_ATOMS: atom_id res chain seq x y z
N MET A 1 10.84 -28.58 87.29
CA MET A 1 10.30 -27.20 87.19
C MET A 1 11.42 -26.30 86.71
N ASN A 2 11.14 -25.55 85.66
CA ASN A 2 12.08 -24.67 84.95
C ASN A 2 12.48 -23.49 85.83
N ASN A 3 13.71 -22.99 85.63
CA ASN A 3 14.00 -21.57 85.38
C ASN A 3 15.46 -21.43 84.92
N LEU A 4 15.63 -21.18 83.62
CA LEU A 4 16.90 -20.92 82.96
C LEU A 4 17.23 -19.42 83.01
N LEU A 5 18.40 -19.13 83.59
CA LEU A 5 19.31 -17.99 83.36
C LEU A 5 19.07 -17.31 82.00
N THR A 6 18.71 -16.03 81.93
CA THR A 6 19.57 -14.83 82.10
C THR A 6 20.96 -14.98 81.49
N ASP A 7 21.12 -14.68 80.20
CA ASP A 7 22.24 -13.82 79.76
C ASP A 7 22.01 -13.18 78.38
N SER A 8 22.12 -11.85 78.38
CA SER A 8 22.60 -10.88 77.38
C SER A 8 22.48 -11.15 75.87
N PHE A 9 21.75 -10.26 75.19
CA PHE A 9 22.15 -9.72 73.88
C PHE A 9 21.63 -8.27 73.72
N GLU A 10 22.54 -7.30 73.69
CA GLU A 10 22.27 -5.93 73.26
C GLU A 10 22.27 -5.84 71.74
N LEU A 11 21.27 -5.18 71.14
CA LEU A 11 21.35 -4.56 69.81
C LEU A 11 20.49 -3.26 69.77
N PRO A 12 20.86 -2.27 68.94
CA PRO A 12 20.66 -0.85 69.24
C PRO A 12 19.41 -0.23 68.60
N ARG A 13 18.92 0.85 69.24
CA ARG A 13 17.94 1.79 68.68
C ARG A 13 18.49 2.41 67.39
N ARG A 14 17.70 2.39 66.31
CA ARG A 14 17.89 3.25 65.15
C ARG A 14 16.53 3.76 64.64
N ASP A 15 16.51 5.05 64.38
CA ASP A 15 15.38 5.91 64.02
C ASP A 15 14.36 5.31 63.04
N SER A 16 13.09 5.27 63.46
CA SER A 16 11.95 5.22 62.56
C SER A 16 11.63 6.64 62.11
N SER A 17 12.26 7.07 61.01
CA SER A 17 11.87 8.26 60.28
C SER A 17 11.73 7.91 58.80
N ARG A 18 10.56 8.26 58.25
CA ARG A 18 10.18 8.36 56.84
C ARG A 18 9.62 7.09 56.20
N ASP A 19 8.37 6.80 56.53
CA ASP A 19 7.39 6.41 55.52
C ASP A 19 7.16 7.62 54.61
N ALA A 20 8.01 7.77 53.60
CA ALA A 20 7.67 8.53 52.42
C ALA A 20 6.86 7.60 51.52
N ASP A 21 5.54 7.69 51.67
CA ASP A 21 4.58 7.20 50.69
C ASP A 21 4.84 7.97 49.38
N ILE A 22 5.67 7.39 48.51
CA ILE A 22 5.99 7.95 47.20
C ILE A 22 4.82 7.58 46.27
N GLU A 23 3.79 8.42 46.34
CA GLU A 23 2.76 8.57 45.33
C GLU A 23 3.41 8.97 43.99
N MET A 24 3.83 7.98 43.18
CA MET A 24 4.29 8.20 41.80
C MET A 24 3.09 8.23 40.83
N GLY A 25 2.18 9.17 41.05
CA GLY A 25 1.06 9.47 40.15
C GLY A 25 1.42 10.40 38.98
N MET A 26 2.61 11.01 38.99
CA MET A 26 2.95 12.07 38.03
C MET A 26 3.54 11.60 36.68
N HIS A 27 3.85 10.30 36.50
CA HIS A 27 4.48 9.80 35.26
C HIS A 27 3.54 9.11 34.25
N GLN A 28 2.25 8.94 34.57
CA GLN A 28 1.31 8.29 33.65
C GLN A 28 0.73 9.25 32.59
N ALA A 29 0.62 10.54 32.88
CA ALA A 29 0.01 11.51 31.97
C ALA A 29 0.83 11.68 30.66
N ASP A 30 2.15 11.86 30.76
CA ASP A 30 3.03 12.07 29.60
C ASP A 30 3.14 10.85 28.69
N ALA A 31 3.08 9.64 29.25
CA ALA A 31 3.09 8.39 28.48
C ALA A 31 1.74 8.16 27.77
N SER A 32 0.64 8.50 28.42
CA SER A 32 -0.72 8.40 27.87
C SER A 32 -0.93 9.35 26.69
N ASP A 33 -0.53 10.62 26.83
CA ASP A 33 -0.65 11.61 25.74
C ASP A 33 0.27 11.28 24.56
N ASN A 34 1.49 10.76 24.84
CA ASN A 34 2.39 10.31 23.79
C ASN A 34 1.85 9.12 22.98
N LEU A 35 1.14 8.19 23.63
CA LEU A 35 0.48 7.09 22.95
C LEU A 35 -0.74 7.58 22.15
N LYS A 36 -1.50 8.53 22.69
CA LYS A 36 -2.65 9.12 22.00
C LYS A 36 -2.24 9.83 20.70
N ASP A 37 -1.15 10.59 20.72
CA ASP A 37 -0.64 11.25 19.51
C ASP A 37 -0.08 10.27 18.49
N PHE A 38 0.50 9.15 18.94
CA PHE A 38 0.89 8.05 18.07
C PHE A 38 -0.32 7.43 17.36
N LEU A 39 -1.38 7.12 18.10
CA LEU A 39 -2.59 6.54 17.53
C LEU A 39 -3.25 7.47 16.51
N LYS A 40 -3.28 8.80 16.75
CA LYS A 40 -3.77 9.75 15.74
C LYS A 40 -2.96 9.73 14.44
N LYS A 41 -1.63 9.57 14.52
CA LYS A 41 -0.77 9.44 13.32
C LYS A 41 -1.08 8.13 12.58
N VAL A 42 -1.28 7.04 13.32
CA VAL A 42 -1.70 5.74 12.79
C VAL A 42 -3.05 5.88 12.07
N ASP A 43 -4.06 6.46 12.70
CA ASP A 43 -5.39 6.69 12.12
C ASP A 43 -5.31 7.52 10.83
N THR A 44 -4.41 8.51 10.79
CA THR A 44 -4.16 9.31 9.59
C THR A 44 -3.62 8.46 8.45
N ILE A 45 -2.66 7.56 8.73
CA ILE A 45 -2.12 6.62 7.74
C ILE A 45 -3.21 5.65 7.28
N GLU A 46 -4.00 5.10 8.21
CA GLU A 46 -5.11 4.19 7.87
C GLU A 46 -6.17 4.88 6.99
N SER A 47 -6.45 6.16 7.23
CA SER A 47 -7.33 6.95 6.36
C SER A 47 -6.76 7.12 4.94
N LEU A 48 -5.45 7.34 4.80
CA LEU A 48 -4.80 7.41 3.49
C LEU A 48 -4.85 6.06 2.77
N ILE A 49 -4.60 4.96 3.49
CA ILE A 49 -4.73 3.59 2.96
C ILE A 49 -6.18 3.33 2.50
N ALA A 50 -7.18 3.73 3.27
CA ALA A 50 -8.58 3.59 2.87
C ALA A 50 -8.91 4.39 1.59
N LYS A 51 -8.34 5.59 1.43
CA LYS A 51 -8.47 6.36 0.18
C LYS A 51 -7.81 5.64 -1.01
N LEU A 52 -6.64 5.02 -0.81
CA LEU A 52 -6.00 4.20 -1.83
C LEU A 52 -6.87 3.01 -2.24
N THR A 53 -7.49 2.32 -1.28
CA THR A 53 -8.44 1.22 -1.57
C THR A 53 -9.62 1.72 -2.41
N ASN A 54 -10.18 2.89 -2.10
CA ASN A 54 -11.26 3.46 -2.90
C ASN A 54 -10.83 3.82 -4.32
N LEU A 55 -9.61 4.33 -4.51
CA LEU A 55 -9.06 4.63 -5.84
C LEU A 55 -8.76 3.36 -6.63
N LEU A 56 -8.25 2.32 -5.98
CA LEU A 56 -8.04 1.01 -6.59
C LEU A 56 -9.36 0.46 -7.16
N ASN A 57 -10.43 0.46 -6.36
CA ASN A 57 -11.75 0.00 -6.79
C ASN A 57 -12.28 0.83 -7.97
N LYS A 58 -12.11 2.17 -7.94
CA LYS A 58 -12.51 3.04 -9.07
C LYS A 58 -11.75 2.70 -10.34
N LEU A 59 -10.44 2.47 -10.24
CA LEU A 59 -9.62 2.10 -11.39
C LEU A 59 -10.00 0.72 -11.94
N GLN A 60 -10.30 -0.26 -11.07
CA GLN A 60 -10.83 -1.56 -11.46
C GLN A 60 -12.16 -1.42 -12.23
N THR A 61 -13.13 -0.68 -11.68
CA THR A 61 -14.41 -0.44 -12.36
C THR A 61 -14.21 0.30 -13.68
N ALA A 62 -13.35 1.32 -13.72
CA ALA A 62 -13.07 2.06 -14.95
C ALA A 62 -12.42 1.18 -16.02
N ASN A 63 -11.54 0.27 -15.61
CA ASN A 63 -10.89 -0.70 -16.48
C ASN A 63 -11.91 -1.73 -17.03
N GLU A 64 -12.80 -2.26 -16.19
CA GLU A 64 -13.90 -3.13 -16.61
C GLU A 64 -14.84 -2.43 -17.60
N GLU A 65 -15.24 -1.19 -17.33
CA GLU A 65 -16.03 -0.37 -18.24
C GLU A 65 -15.33 -0.19 -19.60
N SER A 66 -14.00 -0.03 -19.60
CA SER A 66 -13.19 0.17 -20.81
C SER A 66 -13.25 -1.01 -21.79
N LYS A 67 -13.48 -2.24 -21.28
CA LYS A 67 -13.61 -3.46 -22.10
C LYS A 67 -14.83 -3.43 -23.00
N ALA A 68 -15.94 -2.89 -22.49
CA ALA A 68 -17.23 -2.90 -23.16
C ALA A 68 -17.36 -1.77 -24.20
N VAL A 69 -16.52 -0.74 -24.10
CA VAL A 69 -16.55 0.40 -25.00
C VAL A 69 -15.95 0.06 -26.37
N THR A 70 -16.63 0.52 -27.43
CA THR A 70 -16.20 0.39 -28.83
C THR A 70 -15.98 1.73 -29.52
N LYS A 71 -16.33 2.85 -28.86
CA LYS A 71 -16.19 4.21 -29.40
C LYS A 71 -14.97 4.90 -28.83
N ALA A 72 -14.14 5.47 -29.70
CA ALA A 72 -12.94 6.22 -29.30
C ALA A 72 -13.25 7.37 -28.31
N SER A 73 -14.35 8.11 -28.51
CA SER A 73 -14.74 9.20 -27.61
C SER A 73 -15.09 8.74 -26.19
N SER A 74 -15.75 7.59 -26.06
CA SER A 74 -16.05 6.97 -24.76
C SER A 74 -14.78 6.43 -24.11
N MET A 75 -13.88 5.82 -24.88
CA MET A 75 -12.59 5.33 -24.36
C MET A 75 -11.73 6.48 -23.84
N LYS A 76 -11.71 7.61 -24.57
CA LYS A 76 -11.03 8.84 -24.16
C LYS A 76 -11.54 9.40 -22.83
N ALA A 77 -12.86 9.39 -22.62
CA ALA A 77 -13.44 9.81 -21.35
C ALA A 77 -13.03 8.90 -20.18
N ILE A 78 -13.00 7.58 -20.42
CA ILE A 78 -12.52 6.60 -19.44
C ILE A 78 -11.04 6.82 -19.13
N LYS A 79 -10.20 7.00 -20.16
CA LYS A 79 -8.78 7.32 -20.05
C LYS A 79 -8.55 8.53 -19.14
N GLN A 80 -9.22 9.65 -19.40
CA GLN A 80 -9.09 10.86 -18.59
C GLN A 80 -9.47 10.66 -17.12
N ARG A 81 -10.51 9.85 -16.85
CA ARG A 81 -10.89 9.50 -15.47
C ARG A 81 -9.81 8.65 -14.80
N MET A 82 -9.32 7.62 -15.47
CA MET A 82 -8.27 6.75 -14.95
C MET A 82 -6.97 7.52 -14.71
N GLU A 83 -6.58 8.44 -15.60
CA GLU A 83 -5.42 9.32 -15.45
C GLU A 83 -5.51 10.20 -14.19
N LYS A 84 -6.69 10.77 -13.93
CA LYS A 84 -6.92 11.56 -12.73
C LYS A 84 -6.82 10.71 -11.46
N ASP A 85 -7.41 9.53 -11.47
CA ASP A 85 -7.41 8.63 -10.32
C ASP A 85 -5.98 8.13 -10.03
N ILE A 86 -5.18 7.78 -11.04
CA ILE A 86 -3.80 7.34 -10.85
C ILE A 86 -2.87 8.47 -10.36
N ASP A 87 -3.09 9.71 -10.82
CA ASP A 87 -2.35 10.87 -10.30
C ASP A 87 -2.62 11.10 -8.81
N GLU A 88 -3.87 10.88 -8.38
CA GLU A 88 -4.25 10.95 -6.98
C GLU A 88 -3.67 9.79 -6.18
N VAL A 89 -3.66 8.56 -6.72
CA VAL A 89 -2.97 7.40 -6.12
C VAL A 89 -1.51 7.76 -5.83
N GLY A 90 -0.79 8.29 -6.81
CA GLY A 90 0.61 8.66 -6.64
C GLY A 90 0.84 9.69 -5.53
N LYS A 91 -0.04 10.69 -5.39
CA LYS A 91 0.03 11.69 -4.31
C LYS A 91 -0.23 11.07 -2.94
N ILE A 92 -1.34 10.34 -2.79
CA ILE A 92 -1.74 9.75 -1.52
C ILE A 92 -0.73 8.70 -1.07
N ALA A 93 -0.20 7.89 -2.00
CA ALA A 93 0.81 6.89 -1.70
C ALA A 93 2.10 7.53 -1.16
N ARG A 94 2.63 8.57 -1.83
CA ARG A 94 3.81 9.30 -1.33
C ARG A 94 3.57 9.93 0.05
N GLN A 95 2.38 10.46 0.30
CA GLN A 95 1.99 10.98 1.61
C GLN A 95 1.95 9.87 2.67
N ALA A 96 1.33 8.73 2.36
CA ALA A 96 1.26 7.58 3.27
C ALA A 96 2.66 7.07 3.60
N LYS A 97 3.55 6.93 2.60
CA LYS A 97 4.95 6.57 2.79
C LYS A 97 5.65 7.53 3.75
N THR A 98 5.58 8.84 3.47
CA THR A 98 6.21 9.86 4.31
C THR A 98 5.71 9.79 5.75
N LYS A 99 4.42 9.56 5.95
CA LYS A 99 3.82 9.43 7.29
C LYS A 99 4.27 8.17 8.02
N VAL A 100 4.45 7.06 7.31
CA VAL A 100 5.03 5.82 7.87
C VAL A 100 6.49 6.07 8.27
N ASP A 101 7.30 6.71 7.44
CA ASP A 101 8.70 7.02 7.75
C ASP A 101 8.81 7.97 8.97
N GLU A 102 7.93 8.98 9.05
CA GLU A 102 7.79 9.85 10.23
C GLU A 102 7.41 9.07 11.50
N LEU A 103 6.51 8.08 11.37
CA LEU A 103 6.08 7.24 12.48
C LEU A 103 7.21 6.34 12.98
N GLU A 104 8.01 5.77 12.08
CA GLU A 104 9.19 4.98 12.44
C GLU A 104 10.24 5.83 13.16
N LYS A 105 10.49 7.06 12.68
CA LYS A 105 11.38 8.02 13.36
C LYS A 105 10.87 8.43 14.74
N ASP A 106 9.56 8.59 14.89
CA ASP A 106 8.92 8.89 16.18
C ASP A 106 9.10 7.73 17.17
N ASN A 107 8.99 6.48 16.72
CA ASN A 107 9.24 5.31 17.56
C ASN A 107 10.69 5.26 18.05
N LEU A 108 11.67 5.52 17.17
CA LEU A 108 13.08 5.61 17.56
C LEU A 108 13.33 6.70 18.60
N SER A 109 12.68 7.85 18.44
CA SER A 109 12.79 8.97 19.40
C SER A 109 12.13 8.63 20.73
N ASN A 110 11.01 7.90 20.69
CA ASN A 110 10.29 7.48 21.89
C ASN A 110 11.12 6.54 22.77
N ARG A 111 12.01 5.72 22.18
CA ARG A 111 12.92 4.83 22.92
C ARG A 111 13.88 5.55 23.86
N GLN A 112 14.12 6.84 23.67
CA GLN A 112 14.97 7.65 24.54
C GLN A 112 14.24 8.16 25.79
N LYS A 113 12.91 8.00 25.88
CA LYS A 113 12.11 8.45 27.02
C LYS A 113 12.12 7.42 28.16
N PRO A 114 12.03 7.87 29.44
CA PRO A 114 11.89 6.97 30.58
C PRO A 114 10.72 6.00 30.41
N GLY A 115 10.93 4.72 30.69
CA GLY A 115 9.90 3.68 30.59
C GLY A 115 9.52 3.24 29.16
N CYS A 116 10.07 3.89 28.12
CA CYS A 116 9.77 3.60 26.71
C CYS A 116 10.94 2.94 25.95
N GLY A 117 11.99 2.51 26.66
CA GLY A 117 13.17 1.90 26.06
C GLY A 117 12.87 0.68 25.17
N LYS A 118 13.87 0.27 24.38
CA LYS A 118 13.75 -0.87 23.47
C LYS A 118 13.24 -2.11 24.20
N GLY A 119 12.19 -2.73 23.67
CA GLY A 119 11.57 -3.92 24.26
C GLY A 119 10.61 -3.66 25.43
N SER A 120 10.37 -2.40 25.80
CA SER A 120 9.29 -2.04 26.74
C SER A 120 7.91 -2.38 26.18
N ALA A 121 6.88 -2.47 27.03
CA ALA A 121 5.52 -2.72 26.58
C ALA A 121 5.02 -1.65 25.58
N VAL A 122 5.37 -0.38 25.82
CA VAL A 122 5.04 0.74 24.93
C VAL A 122 5.78 0.61 23.59
N ASP A 123 7.07 0.30 23.61
CA ASP A 123 7.88 0.12 22.40
C ASP A 123 7.34 -1.04 21.53
N ARG A 124 7.08 -2.21 22.13
CA ARG A 124 6.53 -3.36 21.41
C ARG A 124 5.16 -3.06 20.80
N SER A 125 4.29 -2.39 21.55
CA SER A 125 2.96 -2.01 21.05
C SER A 125 3.08 -1.06 19.84
N ARG A 126 3.93 -0.02 19.94
CA ARG A 126 4.13 0.92 18.83
C ARG A 126 4.79 0.26 17.61
N GLU A 127 5.77 -0.61 17.82
CA GLU A 127 6.43 -1.38 16.76
C GLU A 127 5.44 -2.30 16.05
N GLN A 128 4.60 -3.02 16.79
CA GLN A 128 3.55 -3.87 16.23
C GLN A 128 2.54 -3.07 15.40
N THR A 129 2.02 -1.97 15.94
CA THR A 129 1.05 -1.12 15.21
C THR A 129 1.68 -0.50 13.97
N THR A 130 2.94 -0.06 14.05
CA THR A 130 3.68 0.51 12.91
C THR A 130 3.92 -0.55 11.83
N GLY A 131 4.33 -1.76 12.22
CA GLY A 131 4.48 -2.89 11.31
C GLY A 131 3.16 -3.27 10.63
N ALA A 132 2.04 -3.22 11.36
CA ALA A 132 0.72 -3.49 10.81
C ALA A 132 0.31 -2.49 9.72
N VAL A 133 0.46 -1.17 9.95
CA VAL A 133 0.13 -0.17 8.91
C VAL A 133 1.08 -0.22 7.73
N LYS A 134 2.36 -0.53 7.96
CA LYS A 134 3.36 -0.71 6.89
C LYS A 134 3.01 -1.92 6.02
N LYS A 135 2.63 -3.04 6.64
CA LYS A 135 2.16 -4.25 5.94
C LYS A 135 0.91 -3.94 5.11
N LYS A 136 -0.11 -3.29 5.70
CA LYS A 136 -1.33 -2.88 4.97
C LYS A 136 -0.99 -1.99 3.76
N LEU A 137 -0.09 -1.03 3.91
CA LEU A 137 0.33 -0.15 2.84
C LEU A 137 1.03 -0.93 1.72
N LYS A 138 1.93 -1.85 2.05
CA LYS A 138 2.58 -2.76 1.09
C LYS A 138 1.54 -3.59 0.32
N GLU A 139 0.63 -4.25 1.03
CA GLU A 139 -0.44 -5.05 0.41
C GLU A 139 -1.29 -4.20 -0.55
N ARG A 140 -1.55 -2.92 -0.24
CA ARG A 140 -2.25 -2.03 -1.18
C ARG A 140 -1.44 -1.74 -2.43
N MET A 141 -0.12 -1.60 -2.33
CA MET A 141 0.73 -1.40 -3.51
C MET A 141 0.83 -2.66 -4.36
N ASP A 142 0.87 -3.83 -3.73
CA ASP A 142 0.85 -5.12 -4.43
C ASP A 142 -0.47 -5.29 -5.21
N ASP A 143 -1.60 -4.88 -4.66
CA ASP A 143 -2.87 -4.87 -5.41
C ASP A 143 -2.86 -3.94 -6.63
N PHE A 144 -2.18 -2.79 -6.56
CA PHE A 144 -1.99 -1.91 -7.72
C PHE A 144 -1.11 -2.57 -8.79
N GLN A 145 -0.16 -3.41 -8.38
CA GLN A 145 0.64 -4.22 -9.30
C GLN A 145 -0.23 -5.28 -10.00
N THR A 146 -1.08 -5.99 -9.26
CA THR A 146 -2.04 -6.93 -9.85
C THR A 146 -3.00 -6.22 -10.81
N LEU A 147 -3.48 -5.02 -10.48
CA LEU A 147 -4.29 -4.21 -11.38
C LEU A 147 -3.54 -3.85 -12.67
N ARG A 148 -2.26 -3.48 -12.59
CA ARG A 148 -1.43 -3.18 -13.77
C ARG A 148 -1.38 -4.38 -14.72
N GLU A 149 -1.14 -5.57 -14.19
CA GLU A 149 -1.09 -6.81 -14.96
C GLU A 149 -2.44 -7.14 -15.58
N ALA A 150 -3.53 -6.95 -14.84
CA ALA A 150 -4.89 -7.12 -15.34
C ALA A 150 -5.20 -6.17 -16.52
N ILE A 151 -4.87 -4.87 -16.38
CA ILE A 151 -5.05 -3.88 -17.46
C ILE A 151 -4.32 -4.31 -18.73
N ARG A 152 -3.07 -4.80 -18.60
CA ARG A 152 -2.26 -5.25 -19.74
C ARG A 152 -2.89 -6.47 -20.42
N GLN A 153 -3.28 -7.47 -19.63
CA GLN A 153 -3.87 -8.70 -20.16
C GLN A 153 -5.20 -8.43 -20.86
N GLU A 154 -6.04 -7.59 -20.26
CA GLU A 154 -7.34 -7.25 -20.82
C GLU A 154 -7.20 -6.39 -22.08
N TYR A 155 -6.21 -5.51 -22.14
CA TYR A 155 -5.87 -4.79 -23.35
C TYR A 155 -5.51 -5.75 -24.49
N ARG A 156 -4.69 -6.78 -24.22
CA ARG A 156 -4.35 -7.83 -25.19
C ARG A 156 -5.61 -8.49 -25.74
N GLU A 157 -6.49 -8.95 -24.87
CA GLU A 157 -7.72 -9.63 -25.25
C GLU A 157 -8.67 -8.75 -26.09
N VAL A 158 -8.78 -7.46 -25.73
CA VAL A 158 -9.60 -6.51 -26.48
C VAL A 158 -9.02 -6.28 -27.87
N VAL A 159 -7.70 -6.05 -27.97
CA VAL A 159 -7.02 -5.85 -29.26
C VAL A 159 -7.16 -7.07 -30.15
N GLU A 160 -6.88 -8.28 -29.64
CA GLU A 160 -7.03 -9.53 -30.40
C GLU A 160 -8.45 -9.68 -30.95
N ARG A 161 -9.46 -9.44 -30.11
CA ARG A 161 -10.88 -9.50 -30.50
C ARG A 161 -11.23 -8.48 -31.59
N ARG A 162 -10.72 -7.24 -31.49
CA ARG A 162 -10.98 -6.18 -32.48
C ARG A 162 -10.31 -6.50 -33.82
N VAL A 163 -9.06 -6.96 -33.79
CA VAL A 163 -8.34 -7.39 -35.00
C VAL A 163 -9.11 -8.50 -35.69
N PHE A 164 -9.48 -9.56 -34.97
CA PHE A 164 -10.27 -10.67 -35.54
C PHE A 164 -11.61 -10.22 -36.13
N THR A 165 -12.33 -9.33 -35.44
CA THR A 165 -13.65 -8.85 -35.90
C THR A 165 -13.57 -8.10 -37.23
N VAL A 166 -12.49 -7.36 -37.46
CA VAL A 166 -12.31 -6.54 -38.66
C VAL A 166 -11.63 -7.33 -39.78
N THR A 167 -10.57 -8.08 -39.49
CA THR A 167 -9.80 -8.79 -40.53
C THR A 167 -10.40 -10.16 -40.87
N GLY A 168 -11.21 -10.74 -39.98
CA GLY A 168 -11.71 -12.11 -40.07
C GLY A 168 -10.68 -13.20 -39.77
N ASN A 169 -9.41 -12.81 -39.56
CA ASN A 169 -8.31 -13.71 -39.30
C ASN A 169 -7.79 -13.52 -37.87
N ARG A 170 -7.53 -14.63 -37.18
CA ARG A 170 -6.91 -14.56 -35.86
C ARG A 170 -5.44 -14.19 -36.04
N PRO A 171 -4.97 -13.06 -35.49
CA PRO A 171 -3.56 -12.69 -35.56
C PRO A 171 -2.72 -13.68 -34.73
N ASP A 172 -1.49 -13.91 -35.15
CA ASP A 172 -0.51 -14.62 -34.33
C ASP A 172 -0.08 -13.77 -33.12
N GLU A 173 0.50 -14.43 -32.11
CA GLU A 173 0.90 -13.79 -30.86
C GLU A 173 1.95 -12.69 -31.08
N GLU A 174 2.90 -12.88 -31.99
CA GLU A 174 3.97 -11.92 -32.30
C GLU A 174 3.38 -10.62 -32.88
N THR A 175 2.43 -10.74 -33.81
CA THR A 175 1.72 -9.59 -34.38
C THR A 175 0.94 -8.80 -33.31
N ILE A 176 0.32 -9.49 -32.35
CA ILE A 176 -0.39 -8.85 -31.24
C ILE A 176 0.58 -8.16 -30.28
N ASP A 177 1.70 -8.80 -29.95
CA ASP A 177 2.74 -8.22 -29.11
C ASP A 177 3.33 -6.95 -29.74
N ASP A 178 3.68 -7.00 -31.02
CA ASP A 178 4.17 -5.85 -31.77
C ASP A 178 3.16 -4.70 -31.79
N LEU A 179 1.87 -5.01 -31.93
CA LEU A 179 0.80 -4.02 -31.88
C LEU A 179 0.67 -3.38 -30.49
N ILE A 180 0.74 -4.20 -29.44
CA ILE A 180 0.68 -3.73 -28.05
C ILE A 180 1.94 -2.93 -27.69
N GLU A 181 3.08 -3.26 -28.28
CA GLU A 181 4.34 -2.58 -28.05
C GLU A 181 4.43 -1.24 -28.77
N THR A 182 4.13 -1.25 -30.07
CA THR A 182 4.37 -0.11 -30.95
C THR A 182 3.16 0.81 -31.12
N GLY A 183 1.96 0.32 -30.82
CA GLY A 183 0.70 1.01 -31.07
C GLY A 183 0.33 1.13 -32.56
N LYS A 184 1.12 0.57 -33.50
CA LYS A 184 0.97 0.76 -34.95
C LYS A 184 -0.16 -0.08 -35.56
N SER A 185 -1.37 0.11 -35.06
CA SER A 185 -2.60 -0.59 -35.50
C SER A 185 -2.89 -0.44 -36.99
N GLU A 186 -2.60 0.74 -37.56
CA GLU A 186 -2.91 1.04 -38.96
C GLU A 186 -2.34 0.02 -39.96
N GLN A 187 -1.16 -0.55 -39.69
CA GLN A 187 -0.51 -1.48 -40.62
C GLN A 187 -1.28 -2.79 -40.76
N ILE A 188 -1.82 -3.30 -39.66
CA ILE A 188 -2.59 -4.56 -39.60
C ILE A 188 -3.94 -4.38 -40.29
N PHE A 189 -4.52 -3.18 -40.23
CA PHE A 189 -5.82 -2.89 -40.83
C PHE A 189 -5.75 -2.42 -42.30
N LYS A 190 -4.56 -2.27 -42.91
CA LYS A 190 -4.44 -1.77 -44.30
C LYS A 190 -5.26 -2.58 -45.31
N ASP A 191 -5.17 -3.91 -45.25
CA ASP A 191 -5.88 -4.78 -46.18
C ASP A 191 -7.38 -4.77 -45.91
N ALA A 192 -7.77 -4.73 -44.64
CA ALA A 192 -9.17 -4.58 -44.26
C ALA A 192 -9.75 -3.24 -44.74
N ILE A 193 -9.00 -2.13 -44.64
CA ILE A 193 -9.41 -0.79 -45.12
C ILE A 193 -9.64 -0.77 -46.63
N GLN A 194 -8.90 -1.58 -47.39
CA GLN A 194 -9.05 -1.68 -48.86
C GLN A 194 -10.27 -2.51 -49.27
N HIS A 195 -10.64 -3.52 -48.49
CA HIS A 195 -11.67 -4.50 -48.85
C HIS A 195 -13.02 -4.31 -48.14
N GLN A 196 -13.03 -3.74 -46.94
CA GLN A 196 -14.21 -3.47 -46.12
C GLN A 196 -14.39 -1.95 -45.91
N GLY A 197 -15.62 -1.54 -45.60
CA GLY A 197 -16.00 -0.13 -45.51
C GLY A 197 -15.06 0.70 -44.62
N ARG A 198 -14.36 1.67 -45.24
CA ARG A 198 -13.30 2.50 -44.64
C ARG A 198 -13.69 3.16 -43.31
N GLY A 199 -14.94 3.59 -43.14
CA GLY A 199 -15.39 4.31 -41.94
C GLY A 199 -15.31 3.49 -40.65
N GLN A 200 -15.89 2.29 -40.64
CA GLN A 200 -15.95 1.45 -39.42
C GLN A 200 -14.57 0.96 -38.97
N ILE A 201 -13.66 0.76 -39.93
CA ILE A 201 -12.30 0.31 -39.63
C ILE A 201 -11.47 1.45 -39.05
N LEU A 202 -11.61 2.67 -39.58
CA LEU A 202 -10.96 3.84 -39.00
C LEU A 202 -11.45 4.14 -37.58
N ASP A 203 -12.74 3.94 -37.31
CA ASP A 203 -13.28 4.07 -35.94
C ASP A 203 -12.66 3.03 -34.99
N THR A 204 -12.45 1.80 -35.46
CA THR A 204 -11.80 0.73 -34.67
C THR A 204 -10.32 1.02 -34.44
N VAL A 205 -9.61 1.49 -35.46
CA VAL A 205 -8.21 1.94 -35.34
C VAL A 205 -8.07 3.06 -34.31
N ALA A 206 -8.93 4.06 -34.38
CA ALA A 206 -8.93 5.17 -33.43
C ALA A 206 -9.24 4.71 -31.99
N GLU A 207 -10.16 3.75 -31.82
CA GLU A 207 -10.48 3.17 -30.52
C GLU A 207 -9.31 2.35 -29.93
N ILE A 208 -8.63 1.54 -30.76
CA ILE A 208 -7.43 0.80 -30.35
C ILE A 208 -6.31 1.76 -29.95
N GLN A 209 -6.10 2.84 -30.71
CA GLN A 209 -5.08 3.83 -30.38
C GLN A 209 -5.36 4.52 -29.04
N GLU A 210 -6.59 4.97 -28.82
CA GLU A 210 -6.95 5.65 -27.56
C GLU A 210 -6.77 4.70 -26.36
N ARG A 211 -7.06 3.40 -26.54
CA ARG A 211 -6.84 2.38 -25.51
C ARG A 211 -5.35 2.12 -25.29
N HIS A 212 -4.55 2.02 -26.36
CA HIS A 212 -3.10 1.86 -26.26
C HIS A 212 -2.48 2.96 -25.40
N ASP A 213 -2.81 4.21 -25.70
CA ASP A 213 -2.28 5.36 -24.96
C ASP A 213 -2.70 5.31 -23.49
N ALA A 214 -3.97 4.97 -23.21
CA ALA A 214 -4.47 4.82 -21.84
C ALA A 214 -3.68 3.77 -21.05
N VAL A 215 -3.47 2.60 -21.64
CA VAL A 215 -2.75 1.47 -21.02
C VAL A 215 -1.30 1.86 -20.77
N ARG A 216 -0.62 2.48 -21.76
CA ARG A 216 0.78 2.90 -21.63
C ARG A 216 0.99 3.92 -20.52
N ASP A 217 0.12 4.91 -20.43
CA ASP A 217 0.22 5.95 -19.40
C ASP A 217 -0.07 5.38 -18.00
N LEU A 218 -1.03 4.47 -17.88
CA LEU A 218 -1.34 3.78 -16.62
C LEU A 218 -0.22 2.86 -16.18
N GLU A 219 0.30 2.03 -17.09
CA GLU A 219 1.42 1.12 -16.81
C GLU A 219 2.64 1.88 -16.32
N ARG A 220 3.01 2.97 -17.00
CA ARG A 220 4.15 3.82 -16.61
C ARG A 220 3.98 4.36 -15.19
N LYS A 221 2.83 4.95 -14.88
CA LYS A 221 2.57 5.55 -13.56
C LYS A 221 2.48 4.50 -12.45
N LEU A 222 1.90 3.32 -12.72
CA LEU A 222 1.84 2.22 -11.76
C LEU A 222 3.23 1.58 -11.53
N LEU A 223 4.08 1.53 -12.56
CA LEU A 223 5.47 1.09 -12.43
C LEU A 223 6.30 2.07 -11.58
N GLU A 224 6.13 3.39 -11.78
CA GLU A 224 6.76 4.41 -10.93
C GLU A 224 6.33 4.27 -9.47
N LEU A 225 5.05 3.97 -9.23
CA LEU A 225 4.53 3.70 -7.89
C LEU A 225 5.23 2.49 -7.25
N GLN A 226 5.39 1.39 -8.00
CA GLN A 226 6.11 0.20 -7.52
C GLN A 226 7.56 0.54 -7.11
N GLN A 227 8.27 1.33 -7.92
CA GLN A 227 9.65 1.74 -7.64
C GLN A 227 9.78 2.50 -6.31
N ILE A 228 8.82 3.40 -5.99
CA ILE A 228 8.83 4.18 -4.75
C ILE A 228 8.71 3.30 -3.50
N PHE A 229 8.07 2.14 -3.63
CA PHE A 229 7.72 1.25 -2.52
C PHE A 229 8.59 -0.01 -2.42
N MET A 230 9.51 -0.21 -3.36
CA MET A 230 10.41 -1.37 -3.34
C MET A 230 11.26 -1.44 -2.05
N ASP A 231 11.68 -0.30 -1.51
CA ASP A 231 12.44 -0.22 -0.26
C ASP A 231 11.60 -0.60 0.99
N MET A 232 10.27 -0.45 0.92
CA MET A 232 9.40 -0.88 2.01
C MET A 232 9.34 -2.41 2.13
N ALA A 233 9.48 -3.14 1.02
CA ALA A 233 9.43 -4.61 1.02
C ALA A 233 10.57 -5.22 1.85
N VAL A 234 11.78 -4.66 1.74
CA VAL A 234 12.97 -5.12 2.49
C VAL A 234 12.80 -4.94 4.00
N LEU A 235 12.11 -3.88 4.42
CA LEU A 235 11.96 -3.56 5.85
C LEU A 235 10.79 -4.27 6.53
N VAL A 236 9.75 -4.68 5.79
CA VAL A 236 8.62 -5.46 6.35
C VAL A 236 9.03 -6.89 6.65
N GLU A 237 9.84 -7.51 5.78
CA GLU A 237 10.33 -8.88 5.97
C GLU A 237 11.24 -8.99 7.21
N ALA A 238 12.10 -8.00 7.44
CA ALA A 238 12.93 -7.94 8.65
C ALA A 238 12.14 -7.74 9.97
N GLN A 239 10.92 -7.20 9.91
CA GLN A 239 10.04 -7.01 11.08
C GLN A 239 9.04 -8.16 11.26
N GLY A 240 8.72 -8.92 10.21
CA GLY A 240 7.79 -10.06 10.25
C GLY A 240 8.24 -11.19 11.18
N ASP A 241 9.55 -11.44 11.26
CA ASP A 241 10.14 -12.46 12.14
C ASP A 241 9.99 -12.13 13.64
N MET A 242 9.84 -10.86 14.02
CA MET A 242 9.60 -10.47 15.41
C MET A 242 8.12 -10.57 15.81
N ILE A 243 7.18 -10.35 14.88
CA ILE A 243 5.74 -10.36 15.17
C ILE A 243 5.22 -11.80 15.37
N ASN A 244 5.75 -12.77 14.62
CA ASN A 244 5.36 -14.18 14.76
C ASN A 244 5.75 -14.82 16.11
N ASN A 245 6.65 -14.19 16.88
CA ASN A 245 7.02 -14.68 18.23
C ASN A 245 5.96 -14.39 19.30
N ILE A 246 4.97 -13.52 19.03
CA ILE A 246 3.88 -13.26 20.00
C ILE A 246 2.82 -14.37 19.94
N GLU A 247 2.57 -14.95 18.76
CA GLU A 247 1.69 -16.13 18.64
C GLU A 247 2.26 -17.35 19.36
N THR A 248 3.59 -17.42 19.51
CA THR A 248 4.27 -18.49 20.26
C THR A 248 4.39 -18.24 21.76
N HIS A 249 4.18 -17.01 22.23
CA HIS A 249 4.25 -16.65 23.65
C HIS A 249 2.87 -16.56 24.35
N GLN A 250 1.77 -16.82 23.63
CA GLN A 250 0.42 -16.99 24.20
C GLN A 250 -0.12 -18.42 24.11
N ALA A 251 0.75 -19.42 23.87
CA ALA A 251 0.44 -20.84 23.96
C ALA A 251 1.13 -21.48 25.16
#